data_AF-A0A957W6X3-F1
#
_entry.id   AF-A0A957W6X3-F1
#
_cell.length_a   1.000
_cell.length_b   1.000
_cell.length_c   1.000
_cell.angle_alpha   90.00
_cell.angle_beta   90.00
_cell.angle_gamma   90.00
#
_symmetry.space_group_name_H-M   'P 1'
#
loop_
_entity.id
_entity.type
_entity.pdbx_description
1 polymer ?
#
loop_
_entity_poly.entity_id
_entity_poly.type
_entity_poly.pdbx_seq_one_letter_code
_entity_poly.pdbx_strand_id
1 'polypeptide(L)'
;PHLLISSSPHLPISNLQSPISNLQSPLTFICTTLVPLIRRNGDEIANVLNALNGGYVPAGPAGAPTRGMAHILPTGRNFYAVDPQAIPSQAAWRVGQQLADELIARYQDEENDFPESVGLSIWGTSAMRTHGDDIAQCLALLGVRPVWQAESRRVKTFEVISLKELGRPRIDVLMRISGFFRDAFPHLIELMDEAAHRVALLDEPVDQNFVRKHFLQDLAGQLAAGRTDEEAIRRASYRIFGSKPGSYGAGILPLIHEQNWQNEADFAEAYVNWGGYAYGQNIYGDDAREEFKGVLGGVQIAVKNQDNREHDIFDSDDYLQYHGGMIATIRALNGRNPKSYFGDNSNPEKAQVHTLQHEAHRVFRSRVVNPKWIESIKRHGYKGALELAATVDYLFGYDATAQVVDDWMYEQTAQTYALDPALQEFFQQSNPWALQSITERLLEAAQRGMWSEPDSETLEKLRAIYLQVDEELEGRDM
;
A
#
# COMPACT_ATOMS: atom_id res chain seq x y z
N PRO A 1 33.56 -47.23 -46.50
CA PRO A 1 34.91 -47.15 -45.89
C PRO A 1 34.84 -46.36 -44.57
N HIS A 2 34.92 -47.12 -43.49
CA HIS A 2 34.80 -46.77 -42.09
C HIS A 2 35.58 -45.52 -41.63
N LEU A 3 34.94 -44.70 -40.80
CA LEU A 3 35.62 -44.01 -39.70
C LEU A 3 34.80 -44.22 -38.44
N LEU A 4 35.46 -44.86 -37.48
CA LEU A 4 34.97 -45.35 -36.20
C LEU A 4 34.65 -44.17 -35.27
N ILE A 5 33.42 -44.14 -34.74
CA ILE A 5 33.10 -43.36 -33.54
C ILE A 5 33.54 -44.21 -32.35
N SER A 6 34.69 -43.86 -31.77
CA SER A 6 35.17 -44.49 -30.54
C SER A 6 34.33 -44.00 -29.35
N SER A 7 33.70 -44.97 -28.70
CA SER A 7 33.11 -44.87 -27.38
C SER A 7 34.17 -44.59 -26.31
N SER A 8 33.93 -43.57 -25.47
CA SER A 8 34.39 -43.46 -24.07
C SER A 8 33.90 -42.14 -23.44
N PRO A 9 33.69 -42.09 -22.12
CA PRO A 9 32.96 -43.03 -21.29
C PRO A 9 31.74 -42.33 -20.67
N HIS A 10 30.76 -43.15 -20.27
CA HIS A 10 29.65 -42.73 -19.44
C HIS A 10 30.16 -41.93 -18.24
N LEU A 11 29.81 -40.65 -18.19
CA LEU A 11 29.73 -39.92 -16.92
C LEU A 11 28.78 -40.72 -16.02
N PRO A 12 29.19 -41.12 -14.81
CA PRO A 12 28.31 -41.86 -13.93
C PRO A 12 27.12 -40.97 -13.55
N ILE A 13 25.93 -41.32 -14.05
CA ILE A 13 24.64 -40.76 -13.64
C ILE A 13 24.27 -41.32 -12.25
N SER A 14 25.15 -41.16 -11.26
CA SER A 14 24.93 -41.72 -9.92
C SER A 14 25.07 -40.72 -8.79
N ASN A 15 25.10 -39.41 -9.06
CA ASN A 15 25.04 -38.38 -8.01
C ASN A 15 24.21 -37.12 -8.37
N LEU A 16 23.29 -37.20 -9.34
CA LEU A 16 22.33 -36.12 -9.65
C LEU A 16 21.01 -36.22 -8.85
N GLN A 17 20.88 -37.20 -7.94
CA GLN A 17 19.63 -37.47 -7.23
C GLN A 17 19.24 -36.42 -6.16
N SER A 18 20.14 -35.50 -5.79
CA SER A 18 19.88 -34.56 -4.67
C SER A 18 19.24 -33.22 -5.04
N PRO A 19 19.48 -32.58 -6.22
CA PRO A 19 18.82 -31.32 -6.56
C PRO A 19 17.54 -31.51 -7.40
N ILE A 20 17.51 -32.53 -8.27
CA ILE A 20 16.40 -32.75 -9.23
C ILE A 20 15.17 -33.34 -8.54
N SER A 21 15.35 -34.16 -7.50
CA SER A 21 14.25 -34.73 -6.70
C SER A 21 13.38 -33.64 -6.06
N ASN A 22 14.00 -32.56 -5.58
CA ASN A 22 13.29 -31.40 -5.01
C ASN A 22 12.52 -30.57 -6.06
N LEU A 23 12.85 -30.71 -7.36
CA LEU A 23 12.13 -30.03 -8.44
C LEU A 23 10.95 -30.85 -8.96
N GLN A 24 10.92 -32.17 -8.72
CA GLN A 24 9.85 -33.04 -9.24
C GLN A 24 8.48 -32.61 -8.73
N SER A 25 8.34 -32.29 -7.43
CA SER A 25 7.06 -31.88 -6.85
C SER A 25 6.56 -30.53 -7.39
N PRO A 26 7.37 -29.44 -7.40
CA PRO A 26 6.99 -28.17 -8.03
C PRO A 26 6.64 -28.32 -9.52
N LEU A 27 7.45 -29.05 -10.30
CA LEU A 27 7.19 -29.26 -11.73
C LEU A 27 5.90 -30.05 -11.96
N THR A 28 5.63 -31.06 -11.12
CA THR A 28 4.37 -31.81 -11.17
C THR A 28 3.19 -30.87 -10.90
N PHE A 29 3.26 -30.07 -9.83
CA PHE A 29 2.21 -29.09 -9.50
C PHE A 29 1.98 -28.08 -10.64
N ILE A 30 3.04 -27.55 -11.23
CA ILE A 30 2.97 -26.61 -12.36
C ILE A 30 2.23 -27.26 -13.55
N CYS A 31 2.66 -28.45 -13.96
CA CYS A 31 2.13 -29.12 -15.15
C CYS A 31 0.72 -29.67 -14.96
N THR A 32 0.38 -30.19 -13.78
CA THR A 32 -0.89 -30.90 -13.57
C THR A 32 -1.96 -30.04 -12.91
N THR A 33 -1.58 -28.93 -12.26
CA THR A 33 -2.53 -28.06 -11.54
C THR A 33 -2.48 -26.64 -12.08
N LEU A 34 -1.34 -25.94 -11.98
CA LEU A 34 -1.28 -24.51 -12.27
C LEU A 34 -1.58 -24.18 -13.74
N VAL A 35 -0.87 -24.80 -14.69
CA VAL A 35 -1.04 -24.54 -16.13
C VAL A 35 -2.46 -24.86 -16.60
N PRO A 36 -3.07 -26.02 -16.23
CA PRO A 36 -4.47 -26.29 -16.56
C PRO A 36 -5.44 -25.22 -16.03
N LEU A 37 -5.24 -24.72 -14.80
CA LEU A 37 -6.10 -23.67 -14.23
C LEU A 37 -5.95 -22.33 -14.96
N ILE A 38 -4.73 -21.93 -15.32
CA ILE A 38 -4.49 -20.69 -16.08
C ILE A 38 -5.12 -20.76 -17.49
N ARG A 39 -5.07 -21.94 -18.13
CA ARG A 39 -5.64 -22.14 -19.48
C ARG A 39 -7.17 -22.10 -19.53
N ARG A 40 -7.85 -21.98 -18.39
CA ARG A 40 -9.32 -21.82 -18.31
C ARG A 40 -9.79 -20.38 -18.42
N ASN A 41 -9.00 -19.49 -19.04
CA ASN A 41 -9.38 -18.09 -19.29
C ASN A 41 -10.70 -17.94 -20.09
N GLY A 42 -11.08 -18.93 -20.91
CA GLY A 42 -12.39 -18.97 -21.58
C GLY A 42 -13.60 -18.98 -20.63
N ASP A 43 -13.41 -19.36 -19.37
CA ASP A 43 -14.48 -19.38 -18.36
C ASP A 43 -14.97 -17.96 -18.03
N GLU A 44 -14.15 -16.92 -18.22
CA GLU A 44 -14.51 -15.53 -17.91
C GLU A 44 -15.70 -15.05 -18.75
N ILE A 45 -15.59 -15.10 -20.09
CA ILE A 45 -16.68 -14.69 -20.99
C ILE A 45 -17.84 -15.67 -20.89
N ALA A 46 -17.57 -16.97 -20.78
CA ALA A 46 -18.62 -17.99 -20.67
C ALA A 46 -19.51 -17.76 -19.43
N ASN A 47 -18.91 -17.46 -18.28
CA ASN A 47 -19.67 -17.23 -17.05
C ASN A 47 -20.35 -15.86 -17.03
N VAL A 48 -19.83 -14.84 -17.74
CA VAL A 48 -20.58 -13.59 -17.98
C VAL A 48 -21.85 -13.88 -18.79
N LEU A 49 -21.75 -14.65 -19.88
CA LEU A 49 -22.92 -15.03 -20.69
C LEU A 49 -23.92 -15.87 -19.90
N ASN A 50 -23.44 -16.77 -19.04
CA ASN A 50 -24.30 -17.54 -18.16
C ASN A 50 -25.03 -16.65 -17.13
N ALA A 51 -24.34 -15.67 -16.53
CA ALA A 51 -24.95 -14.72 -15.60
C ALA A 51 -26.05 -13.88 -16.26
N LEU A 52 -25.82 -13.41 -17.50
CA LEU A 52 -26.80 -12.66 -18.28
C LEU A 52 -28.05 -13.50 -18.62
N ASN A 53 -27.90 -14.82 -18.70
CA ASN A 53 -29.02 -15.76 -18.85
C ASN A 53 -29.70 -16.13 -17.51
N GLY A 54 -29.35 -15.46 -16.40
CA GLY A 54 -29.86 -15.78 -15.06
C GLY A 54 -29.31 -17.08 -14.47
N GLY A 55 -28.21 -17.60 -15.04
CA GLY A 55 -27.55 -18.81 -14.58
C GLY A 55 -26.65 -18.56 -13.36
N TYR A 56 -26.38 -19.64 -12.61
CA TYR A 56 -25.49 -19.60 -11.46
C TYR A 56 -24.02 -19.50 -11.90
N VAL A 57 -23.32 -18.47 -11.42
CA VAL A 57 -21.86 -18.32 -11.59
C VAL A 57 -21.14 -19.00 -10.42
N PRO A 58 -20.24 -19.97 -10.67
CA PRO A 58 -19.52 -20.66 -9.60
C PRO A 58 -18.72 -19.70 -8.71
N ALA A 59 -18.83 -19.89 -7.40
CA ALA A 59 -18.07 -19.12 -6.43
C ALA A 59 -16.61 -19.61 -6.29
N GLY A 60 -15.72 -18.74 -5.81
CA GLY A 60 -14.31 -19.07 -5.58
C GLY A 60 -13.58 -18.11 -4.64
N PRO A 61 -12.47 -18.49 -4.02
CA PRO A 61 -11.70 -17.55 -3.20
C PRO A 61 -11.02 -16.48 -4.07
N ALA A 62 -10.79 -15.30 -3.50
CA ALA A 62 -9.97 -14.23 -4.07
C ALA A 62 -8.58 -14.13 -3.40
N GLY A 63 -7.64 -13.46 -4.05
CA GLY A 63 -6.27 -13.33 -3.54
C GLY A 63 -5.29 -12.84 -4.61
N ALA A 64 -3.99 -12.93 -4.30
CA ALA A 64 -2.91 -12.71 -5.25
C ALA A 64 -2.26 -14.06 -5.63
N PRO A 65 -2.38 -14.53 -6.89
CA PRO A 65 -1.77 -15.80 -7.30
C PRO A 65 -0.26 -15.81 -7.09
N THR A 66 0.39 -14.65 -7.25
CA THR A 66 1.83 -14.45 -7.06
C THR A 66 2.29 -14.63 -5.62
N ARG A 67 1.36 -14.55 -4.66
CA ARG A 67 1.60 -14.74 -3.23
C ARG A 67 1.34 -16.19 -2.76
N GLY A 68 1.63 -17.17 -3.61
CA GLY A 68 1.43 -18.59 -3.31
C GLY A 68 -0.04 -19.02 -3.27
N MET A 69 -0.98 -18.20 -3.75
CA MET A 69 -2.42 -18.49 -3.72
C MET A 69 -2.94 -19.11 -5.01
N ALA A 70 -2.20 -20.02 -5.64
CA ALA A 70 -2.60 -20.66 -6.91
C ALA A 70 -3.98 -21.34 -6.88
N HIS A 71 -4.48 -21.72 -5.70
CA HIS A 71 -5.81 -22.31 -5.50
C HIS A 71 -6.98 -21.34 -5.78
N ILE A 72 -6.72 -20.04 -5.97
CA ILE A 72 -7.73 -19.06 -6.40
C ILE A 72 -8.00 -19.11 -7.91
N LEU A 73 -7.22 -19.88 -8.67
CA LEU A 73 -7.50 -20.13 -10.08
C LEU A 73 -8.49 -21.30 -10.22
N PRO A 74 -9.32 -21.33 -11.28
CA PRO A 74 -9.35 -20.39 -12.41
C PRO A 74 -10.08 -19.09 -12.08
N THR A 75 -9.92 -18.10 -12.96
CA THR A 75 -10.71 -16.86 -13.01
C THR A 75 -12.12 -17.13 -13.57
N GLY A 76 -12.91 -16.09 -13.79
CA GLY A 76 -14.31 -16.22 -14.26
C GLY A 76 -15.27 -16.73 -13.20
N ARG A 77 -14.96 -16.55 -11.92
CA ARG A 77 -15.78 -16.98 -10.77
C ARG A 77 -16.36 -15.79 -10.01
N ASN A 78 -17.50 -15.99 -9.36
CA ASN A 78 -18.07 -15.02 -8.44
C ASN A 78 -17.30 -15.12 -7.11
N PHE A 79 -16.22 -14.36 -6.99
CA PHE A 79 -15.30 -14.57 -5.89
C PHE A 79 -15.92 -14.18 -4.54
N TYR A 80 -15.51 -14.86 -3.48
CA TYR A 80 -15.74 -14.47 -2.09
C TYR A 80 -14.41 -14.06 -1.46
N ALA A 81 -14.51 -13.29 -0.37
CA ALA A 81 -13.36 -12.85 0.41
C ALA A 81 -12.89 -13.96 1.37
N VAL A 82 -12.91 -13.68 2.67
CA VAL A 82 -12.44 -14.56 3.74
C VAL A 82 -13.40 -14.49 4.92
N ASP A 83 -13.34 -15.47 5.83
CA ASP A 83 -14.04 -15.36 7.11
C ASP A 83 -13.40 -14.23 7.94
N PRO A 84 -14.10 -13.10 8.21
CA PRO A 84 -13.51 -11.98 8.92
C PRO A 84 -13.13 -12.33 10.37
N GLN A 85 -13.70 -13.38 10.96
CA GLN A 85 -13.34 -13.84 12.31
C GLN A 85 -12.05 -14.66 12.34
N ALA A 86 -11.50 -15.05 11.18
CA ALA A 86 -10.24 -15.80 11.07
C ALA A 86 -9.02 -14.88 10.80
N ILE A 87 -9.19 -13.57 10.97
CA ILE A 87 -8.16 -12.55 10.75
C ILE A 87 -7.74 -11.93 12.10
N PRO A 88 -6.45 -11.70 12.37
CA PRO A 88 -5.31 -12.18 11.58
C PRO A 88 -5.16 -13.70 11.69
N SER A 89 -4.72 -14.36 10.62
CA SER A 89 -4.37 -15.78 10.66
C SER A 89 -3.04 -16.02 11.39
N GLN A 90 -2.74 -17.25 11.79
CA GLN A 90 -1.44 -17.60 12.37
C GLN A 90 -0.26 -17.36 11.41
N ALA A 91 -0.48 -17.49 10.10
CA ALA A 91 0.54 -17.19 9.09
C ALA A 91 0.75 -15.67 9.00
N ALA A 92 -0.34 -14.90 8.97
CA ALA A 92 -0.29 -13.45 8.96
C ALA A 92 0.35 -12.88 10.24
N TRP A 93 0.14 -13.54 11.39
CA TRP A 93 0.82 -13.18 12.64
C TRP A 93 2.35 -13.21 12.50
N ARG A 94 2.92 -14.24 11.89
CA ARG A 94 4.38 -14.32 11.67
C ARG A 94 4.88 -13.22 10.75
N VAL A 95 4.14 -12.94 9.67
CA VAL A 95 4.50 -11.87 8.73
C VAL A 95 4.41 -10.50 9.40
N GLY A 96 3.34 -10.24 10.16
CA GLY A 96 3.17 -8.99 10.90
C GLY A 96 4.23 -8.79 11.99
N GLN A 97 4.64 -9.85 12.69
CA GLN A 97 5.78 -9.81 13.62
C GLN A 97 7.07 -9.43 12.88
N GLN A 98 7.37 -10.09 11.76
CA GLN A 98 8.55 -9.78 10.95
C GLN A 98 8.53 -8.33 10.45
N LEU A 99 7.40 -7.83 9.96
CA LEU A 99 7.26 -6.43 9.54
C LEU A 99 7.45 -5.44 10.70
N ALA A 100 6.97 -5.77 11.91
CA ALA A 100 7.17 -4.93 13.09
C ALA A 100 8.64 -4.90 13.51
N ASP A 101 9.30 -6.06 13.53
CA ASP A 101 10.70 -6.19 13.91
C ASP A 101 11.62 -5.47 12.92
N GLU A 102 11.40 -5.65 11.61
CA GLU A 102 12.14 -4.96 10.55
C GLU A 102 11.94 -3.43 10.60
N LEU A 103 10.71 -2.97 10.87
CA LEU A 103 10.40 -1.55 11.02
C LEU A 103 11.15 -0.93 12.20
N ILE A 104 11.13 -1.60 13.36
CA ILE A 104 11.83 -1.14 14.56
C ILE A 104 13.34 -1.16 14.36
N ALA A 105 13.89 -2.27 13.85
CA ALA A 105 15.33 -2.40 13.59
C ALA A 105 15.82 -1.29 12.66
N ARG A 106 15.07 -1.02 11.58
CA ARG A 106 15.40 0.08 10.66
C ARG A 106 15.42 1.45 11.35
N TYR A 107 14.42 1.73 12.19
CA TYR A 107 14.38 3.00 12.91
C TYR A 107 15.54 3.11 13.90
N GLN A 108 15.89 2.03 14.60
CA GLN A 108 17.03 2.00 15.51
C GLN A 108 18.36 2.22 14.77
N ASP A 109 18.53 1.63 13.59
CA ASP A 109 19.73 1.85 12.76
C ASP A 109 19.86 3.30 12.31
N GLU A 110 18.75 3.99 12.06
CA GLU A 110 18.72 5.39 11.60
C GLU A 110 18.79 6.41 12.74
N GLU A 111 18.14 6.16 13.88
CA GLU A 111 17.93 7.15 14.95
C GLU A 111 18.54 6.76 16.31
N ASN A 112 19.07 5.54 16.46
CA ASN A 112 19.63 4.99 17.72
C ASN A 112 18.65 5.00 18.91
N ASP A 113 17.34 4.95 18.64
CA ASP A 113 16.29 4.87 19.67
C ASP A 113 15.10 4.04 19.14
N PHE A 114 14.13 3.73 20.00
CA PHE A 114 12.87 3.14 19.59
C PHE A 114 11.90 4.22 19.10
N PRO A 115 11.07 3.93 18.07
CA PRO A 115 9.98 4.83 17.73
C PRO A 115 8.92 4.77 18.84
N GLU A 116 8.47 5.91 19.32
CA GLU A 116 7.35 6.00 20.25
C GLU A 116 6.00 5.81 19.56
N SER A 117 5.86 6.28 18.32
CA SER A 117 4.59 6.24 17.57
C SER A 117 4.76 5.95 16.08
N VAL A 118 3.92 5.04 15.58
CA VAL A 118 3.84 4.61 14.17
C VAL A 118 2.45 4.87 13.62
N GLY A 119 2.36 5.59 12.51
CA GLY A 119 1.14 5.71 11.70
C GLY A 119 1.11 4.66 10.61
N LEU A 120 0.10 3.78 10.63
CA LEU A 120 -0.05 2.69 9.68
C LEU A 120 -1.39 2.79 8.92
N SER A 121 -1.31 2.74 7.59
CA SER A 121 -2.49 2.73 6.71
C SER A 121 -2.97 1.30 6.42
N ILE A 122 -4.22 0.99 6.79
CA ILE A 122 -4.81 -0.35 6.74
C ILE A 122 -5.93 -0.39 5.71
N TRP A 123 -5.84 -1.33 4.75
CA TRP A 123 -6.85 -1.51 3.71
C TRP A 123 -7.58 -2.84 3.84
N GLY A 124 -8.90 -2.84 3.59
CA GLY A 124 -9.70 -4.07 3.57
C GLY A 124 -9.24 -5.08 2.52
N THR A 125 -8.82 -4.60 1.34
CA THR A 125 -8.32 -5.46 0.26
C THR A 125 -7.02 -6.18 0.66
N SER A 126 -6.08 -5.49 1.31
CA SER A 126 -4.86 -6.09 1.86
C SER A 126 -5.17 -7.10 2.97
N ALA A 127 -6.13 -6.82 3.86
CA ALA A 127 -6.55 -7.76 4.90
C ALA A 127 -7.13 -9.06 4.30
N MET A 128 -7.91 -8.97 3.22
CA MET A 128 -8.46 -10.14 2.51
C MET A 128 -7.37 -10.97 1.82
N ARG A 129 -6.40 -10.33 1.15
CA ARG A 129 -5.34 -11.05 0.42
C ARG A 129 -4.33 -11.71 1.36
N THR A 130 -4.03 -11.06 2.48
CA THR A 130 -2.99 -11.52 3.41
C THR A 130 -3.51 -12.36 4.56
N HIS A 131 -4.83 -12.32 4.81
CA HIS A 131 -5.44 -12.78 6.05
C HIS A 131 -4.94 -12.01 7.28
N GLY A 132 -4.59 -10.72 7.10
CA GLY A 132 -4.41 -9.74 8.18
C GLY A 132 -2.99 -9.39 8.58
N ASP A 133 -2.05 -9.29 7.63
CA ASP A 133 -0.66 -8.93 7.95
C ASP A 133 -0.57 -7.54 8.63
N ASP A 134 -1.31 -6.54 8.12
CA ASP A 134 -1.33 -5.18 8.68
C ASP A 134 -1.86 -5.15 10.13
N ILE A 135 -2.91 -5.95 10.42
CA ILE A 135 -3.48 -6.08 11.77
C ILE A 135 -2.47 -6.76 12.69
N ALA A 136 -1.85 -7.84 12.22
CA ALA A 136 -0.81 -8.54 12.96
C ALA A 136 0.39 -7.62 13.26
N GLN A 137 0.80 -6.76 12.33
CA GLN A 137 1.86 -5.79 12.55
C GLN A 137 1.49 -4.78 13.65
N CYS A 138 0.27 -4.24 13.62
CA CYS A 138 -0.22 -3.35 14.67
C CYS A 138 -0.20 -4.02 16.05
N LEU A 139 -0.73 -5.25 16.15
CA LEU A 139 -0.74 -6.02 17.40
C LEU A 139 0.68 -6.34 17.88
N ALA A 140 1.59 -6.68 16.96
CA ALA A 140 2.99 -6.93 17.29
C ALA A 140 3.68 -5.67 17.85
N LEU A 141 3.48 -4.50 17.23
CA LEU A 141 4.00 -3.22 17.72
C LEU A 141 3.53 -2.89 19.15
N LEU A 142 2.23 -3.08 19.41
CA LEU A 142 1.61 -2.93 20.74
C LEU A 142 2.10 -3.97 21.77
N GLY A 143 2.71 -5.07 21.32
CA GLY A 143 3.14 -6.17 22.19
C GLY A 143 1.97 -7.06 22.62
N VAL A 144 1.05 -7.34 21.71
CA VAL A 144 -0.16 -8.15 21.91
C VAL A 144 -0.17 -9.31 20.91
N ARG A 145 -0.45 -10.52 21.40
CA ARG A 145 -0.52 -11.74 20.57
C ARG A 145 -1.97 -12.19 20.40
N PRO A 146 -2.49 -12.39 19.17
CA PRO A 146 -3.79 -13.02 18.97
C PRO A 146 -3.83 -14.46 19.51
N VAL A 147 -4.98 -14.89 19.99
CA VAL A 147 -5.24 -16.25 20.45
C VAL A 147 -6.34 -16.86 19.59
N TRP A 148 -6.05 -18.02 18.98
CA TRP A 148 -6.98 -18.69 18.07
C TRP A 148 -7.70 -19.86 18.74
N GLN A 149 -8.92 -20.13 18.30
CA GLN A 149 -9.60 -21.40 18.58
C GLN A 149 -8.91 -22.52 17.77
N ALA A 150 -8.70 -23.69 18.40
CA ALA A 150 -7.98 -24.78 17.77
C ALA A 150 -8.73 -25.36 16.56
N GLU A 151 -10.05 -25.43 16.64
CA GLU A 151 -10.92 -26.08 15.65
C GLU A 151 -11.26 -25.15 14.48
N SER A 152 -11.76 -23.95 14.77
CA SER A 152 -12.24 -23.02 13.76
C SER A 152 -11.14 -22.12 13.18
N ARG A 153 -9.98 -22.04 13.85
CA ARG A 153 -8.91 -21.06 13.60
C ARG A 153 -9.37 -19.60 13.68
N ARG A 154 -10.56 -19.33 14.20
CA ARG A 154 -11.03 -17.97 14.46
C ARG A 154 -10.25 -17.36 15.61
N VAL A 155 -10.04 -16.05 15.55
CA VAL A 155 -9.48 -15.29 16.67
C VAL A 155 -10.50 -15.31 17.80
N LYS A 156 -10.09 -15.88 18.93
CA LYS A 156 -10.88 -15.98 20.15
C LYS A 156 -10.76 -14.72 21.00
N THR A 157 -9.53 -14.26 21.16
CA THR A 157 -9.12 -13.14 22.01
C THR A 157 -7.66 -12.79 21.71
N PHE A 158 -7.00 -12.04 22.58
CA PHE A 158 -5.58 -11.76 22.54
C PHE A 158 -4.97 -11.83 23.95
N GLU A 159 -3.66 -12.03 24.02
CA GLU A 159 -2.88 -11.95 25.24
C GLU A 159 -1.87 -10.81 25.16
N VAL A 160 -1.67 -10.09 26.26
CA VAL A 160 -0.63 -9.07 26.38
C VAL A 160 0.70 -9.78 26.65
N ILE A 161 1.68 -9.60 25.76
CA ILE A 161 3.03 -10.13 25.94
C ILE A 161 3.71 -9.31 27.04
N SER A 162 4.32 -9.98 28.02
CA SER A 162 5.05 -9.27 29.10
C SER A 162 6.25 -8.49 28.54
N LEU A 163 6.61 -7.34 29.12
CA LEU A 163 7.79 -6.56 28.67
C LEU A 163 9.08 -7.39 28.63
N LYS A 164 9.23 -8.34 29.57
CA LYS A 164 10.39 -9.26 29.61
C LYS A 164 10.45 -10.16 28.38
N GLU A 165 9.30 -10.66 27.92
CA GLU A 165 9.22 -11.50 26.72
C GLU A 165 9.29 -10.64 25.45
N LEU A 166 8.70 -9.44 25.47
CA LEU A 166 8.71 -8.50 24.35
C LEU A 166 10.12 -7.97 24.04
N GLY A 167 10.95 -7.76 25.07
CA GLY A 167 12.35 -7.36 24.92
C GLY A 167 12.57 -5.91 24.46
N ARG A 168 11.52 -5.11 24.37
CA ARG A 168 11.51 -3.71 23.94
C ARG A 168 10.30 -2.96 24.53
N PRO A 169 10.26 -1.62 24.43
CA PRO A 169 9.05 -0.86 24.71
C PRO A 169 7.87 -1.25 23.81
N ARG A 170 6.65 -1.01 24.30
CA ARG A 170 5.43 -1.04 23.48
C ARG A 170 5.34 0.23 22.66
N ILE A 171 5.13 0.07 21.36
CA ILE A 171 5.08 1.17 20.39
C ILE A 171 3.63 1.59 20.22
N ASP A 172 3.35 2.89 20.28
CA ASP A 172 2.01 3.42 19.99
C ASP A 172 1.71 3.37 18.49
N VAL A 173 0.45 3.10 18.13
CA VAL A 173 0.05 2.87 16.75
C VAL A 173 -1.19 3.69 16.42
N LEU A 174 -1.03 4.66 15.52
CA LEU A 174 -2.15 5.29 14.83
C LEU A 174 -2.54 4.41 13.64
N MET A 175 -3.77 3.93 13.64
CA MET A 175 -4.32 3.04 12.63
C MET A 175 -5.28 3.82 11.71
N ARG A 176 -4.81 4.16 10.52
CA ARG A 176 -5.62 4.80 9.48
C ARG A 176 -6.33 3.72 8.65
N ILE A 177 -7.62 3.48 8.91
CA ILE A 177 -8.41 2.48 8.19
C ILE A 177 -9.10 3.09 6.96
N SER A 178 -9.19 2.33 5.86
CA SER A 178 -10.04 2.74 4.72
C SER A 178 -11.54 2.56 5.03
N GLY A 179 -12.40 3.28 4.32
CA GLY A 179 -13.86 3.11 4.45
C GLY A 179 -14.32 1.68 4.16
N PHE A 180 -13.68 0.98 3.22
CA PHE A 180 -13.97 -0.43 2.96
C PHE A 180 -13.53 -1.35 4.12
N PHE A 181 -12.41 -1.04 4.80
CA PHE A 181 -12.00 -1.78 5.99
C PHE A 181 -13.05 -1.66 7.10
N ARG A 182 -13.58 -0.45 7.33
CA ARG A 182 -14.70 -0.22 8.27
C ARG A 182 -15.90 -1.10 7.97
N ASP A 183 -16.30 -1.19 6.71
CA ASP A 183 -17.50 -1.92 6.32
C ASP A 183 -17.32 -3.43 6.41
N ALA A 184 -16.15 -3.94 6.00
CA ALA A 184 -15.89 -5.37 5.91
C ALA A 184 -15.40 -6.00 7.23
N PHE A 185 -14.77 -5.22 8.11
CA PHE A 185 -14.06 -5.73 9.30
C PHE A 185 -14.36 -4.99 10.62
N PRO A 186 -15.64 -4.76 10.99
CA PRO A 186 -15.97 -4.10 12.25
C PRO A 186 -15.42 -4.84 13.48
N HIS A 187 -15.40 -6.17 13.45
CA HIS A 187 -14.81 -6.98 14.53
C HIS A 187 -13.31 -6.71 14.72
N LEU A 188 -12.55 -6.48 13.64
CA LEU A 188 -11.12 -6.18 13.76
C LEU A 188 -10.88 -4.79 14.33
N ILE A 189 -11.77 -3.84 14.05
CA ILE A 189 -11.73 -2.51 14.67
C ILE A 189 -11.92 -2.63 16.18
N GLU A 190 -12.93 -3.38 16.63
CA GLU A 190 -13.17 -3.63 18.05
C GLU A 190 -11.97 -4.33 18.71
N LEU A 191 -11.41 -5.36 18.06
CA LEU A 191 -10.24 -6.09 18.56
C LEU A 191 -9.01 -5.18 18.73
N MET A 192 -8.73 -4.34 17.72
CA MET A 192 -7.58 -3.44 17.75
C MET A 192 -7.76 -2.30 18.77
N ASP A 193 -8.98 -1.75 18.92
CA ASP A 193 -9.29 -0.75 19.94
C ASP A 193 -9.17 -1.35 21.34
N GLU A 194 -9.71 -2.55 21.57
CA GLU A 194 -9.57 -3.26 22.85
C GLU A 194 -8.10 -3.53 23.20
N ALA A 195 -7.29 -3.93 22.22
CA ALA A 195 -5.87 -4.18 22.40
C ALA A 195 -5.10 -2.89 22.78
N ALA A 196 -5.30 -1.81 22.02
CA ALA A 196 -4.67 -0.52 22.29
C ALA A 196 -5.09 0.04 23.66
N HIS A 197 -6.39 -0.01 23.98
CA HIS A 197 -6.92 0.45 25.26
C HIS A 197 -6.40 -0.38 26.43
N ARG A 198 -6.39 -1.71 26.32
CA ARG A 198 -5.85 -2.59 27.39
C ARG A 198 -4.38 -2.30 27.64
N VAL A 199 -3.59 -2.09 26.58
CA VAL A 199 -2.16 -1.77 26.70
C VAL A 199 -1.93 -0.39 27.34
N ALA A 200 -2.72 0.62 26.99
CA ALA A 200 -2.60 1.96 27.57
C ALA A 200 -2.84 1.97 29.10
N LEU A 201 -3.73 1.10 29.59
CA LEU A 201 -4.09 1.02 31.00
C LEU A 201 -3.17 0.15 31.87
N LEU A 202 -2.19 -0.56 31.28
CA LEU A 202 -1.24 -1.37 32.05
C LEU A 202 -0.43 -0.50 33.03
N ASP A 203 -0.14 -1.03 34.22
CA ASP A 203 0.75 -0.37 35.18
C ASP A 203 2.23 -0.64 34.80
N GLU A 204 2.64 -0.04 33.69
CA GLU A 204 4.00 -0.11 33.15
C GLU A 204 4.64 1.30 33.13
N PRO A 205 5.97 1.42 33.26
CA PRO A 205 6.68 2.68 33.08
C PRO A 205 6.43 3.29 31.69
N VAL A 206 6.26 4.62 31.62
CA VAL A 206 5.94 5.33 30.36
C VAL A 206 7.07 5.31 29.33
N ASP A 207 8.31 5.06 29.76
CA ASP A 207 9.49 4.85 28.92
C ASP A 207 9.59 3.41 28.37
N GLN A 208 8.72 2.50 28.83
CA GLN A 208 8.59 1.13 28.32
C GLN A 208 7.23 0.88 27.67
N ASN A 209 6.29 1.82 27.78
CA ASN A 209 4.96 1.73 27.18
C ASN A 209 4.54 3.10 26.63
N PHE A 210 4.85 3.32 25.35
CA PHE A 210 4.57 4.59 24.68
C PHE A 210 3.07 4.79 24.43
N VAL A 211 2.30 3.71 24.32
CA VAL A 211 0.82 3.77 24.27
C VAL A 211 0.28 4.44 25.54
N ARG A 212 0.76 4.00 26.71
CA ARG A 212 0.40 4.59 28.00
C ARG A 212 0.90 6.02 28.14
N LYS A 213 2.16 6.27 27.73
CA LYS A 213 2.75 7.61 27.74
C LYS A 213 1.85 8.62 27.04
N HIS A 214 1.48 8.34 25.80
CA HIS A 214 0.64 9.23 25.00
C HIS A 214 -0.80 9.27 25.51
N PHE A 215 -1.38 8.14 25.91
CA PHE A 215 -2.72 8.11 26.51
C PHE A 215 -2.83 9.05 27.73
N LEU A 216 -1.84 9.05 28.62
CA LEU A 216 -1.84 9.94 29.80
C LEU A 216 -1.69 11.42 29.42
N GLN A 217 -0.90 11.72 28.39
CA GLN A 217 -0.76 13.07 27.85
C GLN A 217 -2.07 13.56 27.21
N ASP A 218 -2.67 12.72 26.37
CA ASP A 218 -3.96 13.00 25.73
C ASP A 218 -5.04 13.20 26.80
N LEU A 219 -5.12 12.32 27.81
CA LEU A 219 -6.08 12.41 28.91
C LEU A 219 -5.95 13.73 29.67
N ALA A 220 -4.72 14.14 30.01
CA ALA A 220 -4.49 15.42 30.67
C ALA A 220 -4.99 16.60 29.81
N GLY A 221 -4.76 16.56 28.49
CA GLY A 221 -5.29 17.55 27.55
C GLY A 221 -6.81 17.57 27.47
N GLN A 222 -7.45 16.40 27.45
CA GLN A 222 -8.91 16.26 27.40
C GLN A 222 -9.58 16.79 28.68
N LEU A 223 -9.01 16.49 29.85
CA LEU A 223 -9.46 17.03 31.14
C LEU A 223 -9.26 18.55 31.24
N ALA A 224 -8.12 19.06 30.78
CA ALA A 224 -7.85 20.50 30.74
C ALA A 224 -8.82 21.26 29.82
N ALA A 225 -9.35 20.60 28.79
CA ALA A 225 -10.41 21.13 27.93
C ALA A 225 -11.81 21.08 28.56
N GLY A 226 -11.94 20.66 29.83
CA GLY A 226 -13.19 20.70 30.59
C GLY A 226 -14.15 19.53 30.31
N ARG A 227 -13.67 18.45 29.70
CA ARG A 227 -14.47 17.24 29.47
C ARG A 227 -14.66 16.44 30.75
N THR A 228 -15.73 15.67 30.80
CA THR A 228 -15.95 14.73 31.90
C THR A 228 -14.89 13.63 31.90
N ASP A 229 -14.62 13.00 33.06
CA ASP A 229 -13.63 11.93 33.16
C ASP A 229 -13.90 10.80 32.16
N GLU A 230 -15.17 10.41 31.99
CA GLU A 230 -15.57 9.35 31.06
C GLU A 230 -15.29 9.71 29.60
N GLU A 231 -15.69 10.91 29.16
CA GLU A 231 -15.42 11.40 27.80
C GLU A 231 -13.92 11.61 27.56
N ALA A 232 -13.21 12.13 28.56
CA ALA A 232 -11.78 12.39 28.47
C ALA A 232 -10.99 11.10 28.33
N ILE A 233 -11.29 10.08 29.14
CA ILE A 233 -10.70 8.73 29.02
C ILE A 233 -11.00 8.14 27.65
N ARG A 234 -12.25 8.24 27.18
CA ARG A 234 -12.61 7.64 25.89
C ARG A 234 -11.90 8.33 24.73
N ARG A 235 -11.91 9.66 24.67
CA ARG A 235 -11.24 10.42 23.59
C ARG A 235 -9.72 10.29 23.61
N ALA A 236 -9.11 10.23 24.79
CA ALA A 236 -7.68 10.01 24.93
C ALA A 236 -7.23 8.63 24.42
N SER A 237 -8.13 7.65 24.35
CA SER A 237 -7.81 6.31 23.86
C SER A 237 -7.94 6.16 22.34
N TYR A 238 -8.28 7.20 21.59
CA TYR A 238 -8.50 7.09 20.15
C TYR A 238 -7.20 6.81 19.41
N ARG A 239 -7.14 5.66 18.73
CA ARG A 239 -6.01 5.24 17.89
C ARG A 239 -6.43 4.75 16.51
N ILE A 240 -7.73 4.53 16.26
CA ILE A 240 -8.24 4.08 14.96
C ILE A 240 -9.07 5.20 14.34
N PHE A 241 -8.65 5.64 13.14
CA PHE A 241 -9.28 6.74 12.42
C PHE A 241 -9.60 6.32 10.98
N GLY A 242 -10.78 6.68 10.48
CA GLY A 242 -11.28 6.27 9.17
C GLY A 242 -12.03 7.37 8.43
N SER A 243 -12.61 7.04 7.27
CA SER A 243 -13.50 7.94 6.55
C SER A 243 -14.78 8.21 7.36
N LYS A 244 -15.46 9.34 7.13
CA LYS A 244 -16.79 9.61 7.72
C LYS A 244 -17.75 8.44 7.44
N PRO A 245 -18.64 8.04 8.37
CA PRO A 245 -19.66 7.03 8.09
C PRO A 245 -20.42 7.31 6.78
N GLY A 246 -20.55 6.28 5.94
CA GLY A 246 -21.19 6.40 4.61
C GLY A 246 -20.32 7.03 3.51
N SER A 247 -19.06 7.40 3.81
CA SER A 247 -18.09 7.91 2.83
C SER A 247 -16.85 7.01 2.72
N TYR A 248 -16.05 7.26 1.67
CA TYR A 248 -14.84 6.52 1.30
C TYR A 248 -13.77 7.47 0.76
N GLY A 249 -12.50 7.04 0.81
CA GLY A 249 -11.35 7.81 0.32
C GLY A 249 -10.69 8.68 1.39
N ALA A 250 -9.64 9.40 0.97
CA ALA A 250 -8.83 10.26 1.85
C ALA A 250 -8.85 11.75 1.45
N GLY A 251 -9.57 12.12 0.39
CA GLY A 251 -9.75 13.51 -0.04
C GLY A 251 -8.55 14.14 -0.78
N ILE A 252 -7.45 13.41 -0.96
CA ILE A 252 -6.21 13.92 -1.56
C ILE A 252 -6.28 13.96 -3.09
N LEU A 253 -6.79 12.89 -3.73
CA LEU A 253 -6.78 12.80 -5.19
C LEU A 253 -7.54 13.94 -5.90
N PRO A 254 -8.73 14.37 -5.43
CA PRO A 254 -9.40 15.52 -6.03
C PRO A 254 -8.58 16.81 -6.01
N LEU A 255 -7.78 17.04 -4.96
CA LEU A 255 -6.90 18.22 -4.91
C LEU A 255 -5.85 18.18 -6.02
N ILE A 256 -5.24 17.02 -6.24
CA ILE A 256 -4.20 16.83 -7.26
C ILE A 256 -4.78 16.94 -8.67
N HIS A 257 -5.94 16.31 -8.92
CA HIS A 257 -6.58 16.33 -10.24
C HIS A 257 -7.07 17.73 -10.62
N GLU A 258 -7.70 18.45 -9.70
CA GLU A 258 -8.25 19.79 -9.93
C GLU A 258 -7.19 20.89 -9.75
N GLN A 259 -5.93 20.52 -9.48
CA GLN A 259 -4.81 21.44 -9.19
C GLN A 259 -5.10 22.43 -8.04
N ASN A 260 -6.13 22.16 -7.23
CA ASN A 260 -6.70 23.06 -6.23
C ASN A 260 -5.97 22.95 -4.88
N TRP A 261 -4.66 23.15 -4.90
CA TRP A 261 -3.79 23.17 -3.73
C TRP A 261 -2.59 24.07 -3.99
N GLN A 262 -2.05 24.65 -2.92
CA GLN A 262 -0.91 25.55 -2.94
C GLN A 262 0.25 24.99 -2.11
N ASN A 263 -0.05 24.37 -0.97
CA ASN A 263 0.97 23.82 -0.09
C ASN A 263 0.44 22.63 0.73
N GLU A 264 1.31 22.08 1.56
CA GLU A 264 1.04 20.93 2.41
C GLU A 264 -0.10 21.11 3.43
N ALA A 265 -0.45 22.34 3.81
CA ALA A 265 -1.59 22.59 4.69
C ALA A 265 -2.92 22.22 4.02
N ASP A 266 -3.05 22.35 2.69
CA ASP A 266 -4.25 21.98 1.96
C ASP A 266 -4.45 20.45 1.99
N PHE A 267 -3.36 19.69 1.83
CA PHE A 267 -3.38 18.23 1.98
C PHE A 267 -3.72 17.83 3.41
N ALA A 268 -3.15 18.49 4.41
CA ALA A 268 -3.44 18.23 5.81
C ALA A 268 -4.91 18.49 6.15
N GLU A 269 -5.48 19.61 5.68
CA GLU A 269 -6.89 19.93 5.88
C GLU A 269 -7.80 18.88 5.24
N ALA A 270 -7.55 18.51 3.98
CA ALA A 270 -8.33 17.49 3.30
C ALA A 270 -8.22 16.12 4.00
N TYR A 271 -7.00 15.68 4.33
CA TYR A 271 -6.77 14.40 4.98
C TYR A 271 -7.47 14.30 6.34
N VAL A 272 -7.41 15.37 7.14
CA VAL A 272 -8.10 15.44 8.43
C VAL A 272 -9.61 15.53 8.24
N ASN A 273 -10.12 16.32 7.30
CA ASN A 273 -11.56 16.43 7.05
C ASN A 273 -12.18 15.13 6.54
N TRP A 274 -11.45 14.36 5.75
CA TRP A 274 -11.89 13.06 5.25
C TRP A 274 -11.51 11.91 6.18
N GLY A 275 -10.74 12.17 7.24
CA GLY A 275 -10.12 11.12 8.02
C GLY A 275 -10.17 11.20 9.54
N GLY A 276 -10.49 12.34 10.11
CA GLY A 276 -10.55 12.54 11.55
C GLY A 276 -11.82 12.01 12.18
N TYR A 277 -12.26 10.81 11.79
CA TYR A 277 -13.39 10.12 12.39
C TYR A 277 -12.90 8.89 13.14
N ALA A 278 -13.11 8.87 14.47
CA ALA A 278 -12.65 7.78 15.31
C ALA A 278 -13.55 6.55 15.17
N TYR A 279 -12.96 5.36 15.32
CA TYR A 279 -13.65 4.07 15.30
C TYR A 279 -13.15 3.19 16.45
N GLY A 280 -14.01 2.32 16.98
CA GLY A 280 -13.66 1.46 18.10
C GLY A 280 -14.88 0.81 18.74
N GLN A 281 -14.69 0.23 19.92
CA GLN A 281 -15.80 -0.34 20.70
C GLN A 281 -16.81 0.75 21.06
N ASN A 282 -18.07 0.56 20.66
CA ASN A 282 -19.15 1.55 20.79
C ASN A 282 -18.87 2.91 20.12
N ILE A 283 -17.93 2.97 19.16
CA ILE A 283 -17.62 4.17 18.39
C ILE A 283 -17.73 3.89 16.91
N TYR A 284 -18.55 4.68 16.24
CA TYR A 284 -18.85 4.52 14.82
C TYR A 284 -18.72 5.85 14.07
N GLY A 285 -17.49 6.34 13.96
CA GLY A 285 -17.17 7.55 13.20
C GLY A 285 -17.47 8.84 13.95
N ASP A 286 -17.11 8.91 15.22
CA ASP A 286 -17.18 10.14 16.01
C ASP A 286 -16.27 11.21 15.39
N ASP A 287 -16.74 12.46 15.32
CA ASP A 287 -15.88 13.57 14.90
C ASP A 287 -14.78 13.79 15.95
N ALA A 288 -13.56 13.45 15.54
CA ALA A 288 -12.36 13.42 16.35
C ALA A 288 -11.20 14.07 15.59
N ARG A 289 -11.49 15.09 14.77
CA ARG A 289 -10.48 15.77 13.93
C ARG A 289 -9.37 16.42 14.74
N GLU A 290 -9.69 16.97 15.91
CA GLU A 290 -8.69 17.57 16.78
C GLU A 290 -7.81 16.51 17.46
N GLU A 291 -8.39 15.40 17.93
CA GLU A 291 -7.64 14.24 18.42
C GLU A 291 -6.76 13.65 17.31
N PHE A 292 -7.29 13.54 16.09
CA PHE A 292 -6.55 12.99 14.96
C PHE A 292 -5.31 13.83 14.63
N LYS A 293 -5.45 15.17 14.61
CA LYS A 293 -4.29 16.08 14.47
C LYS A 293 -3.30 15.90 15.62
N GLY A 294 -3.77 15.81 16.85
CA GLY A 294 -2.92 15.60 18.03
C GLY A 294 -2.08 14.33 17.94
N VAL A 295 -2.72 13.19 17.62
CA VAL A 295 -2.02 11.91 17.48
C VAL A 295 -1.08 11.92 16.27
N LEU A 296 -1.50 12.47 15.11
CA LEU A 296 -0.63 12.61 13.94
C LEU A 296 0.61 13.47 14.22
N GLY A 297 0.47 14.53 15.02
CA GLY A 297 1.60 15.37 15.45
C GLY A 297 2.67 14.58 16.22
N GLY A 298 2.31 13.48 16.88
CA GLY A 298 3.26 12.61 17.59
C GLY A 298 3.88 11.50 16.73
N VAL A 299 3.40 11.24 15.51
CA VAL A 299 3.86 10.11 14.69
C VAL A 299 5.29 10.34 14.19
N GLN A 300 6.17 9.37 14.46
CA GLN A 300 7.57 9.40 14.01
C GLN A 300 7.80 8.60 12.73
N ILE A 301 7.00 7.56 12.49
CA ILE A 301 7.08 6.71 11.31
C ILE A 301 5.71 6.65 10.62
N ALA A 302 5.65 6.98 9.34
CA ALA A 302 4.48 6.73 8.50
C ALA A 302 4.77 5.52 7.59
N VAL A 303 3.92 4.48 7.66
CA VAL A 303 4.12 3.23 6.92
C VAL A 303 2.87 2.76 6.17
N LYS A 304 3.11 2.21 4.98
CA LYS A 304 2.16 1.42 4.21
C LYS A 304 2.84 0.15 3.72
N ASN A 305 2.10 -0.95 3.72
CA ASN A 305 2.57 -2.23 3.21
C ASN A 305 2.05 -2.51 1.79
N GLN A 306 2.80 -3.28 1.00
CA GLN A 306 2.35 -3.84 -0.27
C GLN A 306 2.48 -5.36 -0.28
N ASP A 307 1.33 -6.00 -0.45
CA ASP A 307 1.14 -7.44 -0.25
C ASP A 307 1.22 -8.27 -1.53
N ASN A 308 1.45 -7.64 -2.69
CA ASN A 308 1.38 -8.30 -3.98
C ASN A 308 2.35 -7.66 -5.02
N ARG A 309 2.43 -8.20 -6.24
CA ARG A 309 3.33 -7.67 -7.32
C ARG A 309 2.59 -7.30 -8.60
N GLU A 310 1.27 -7.44 -8.60
CA GLU A 310 0.41 -7.15 -9.74
C GLU A 310 0.30 -5.65 -10.03
N HIS A 311 0.56 -4.80 -9.03
CA HIS A 311 0.61 -3.33 -9.13
C HIS A 311 1.71 -2.77 -8.22
N ASP A 312 2.08 -1.51 -8.39
CA ASP A 312 3.04 -0.79 -7.55
C ASP A 312 2.55 0.60 -7.08
N ILE A 313 3.39 1.32 -6.35
CA ILE A 313 3.05 2.63 -5.76
C ILE A 313 2.75 3.73 -6.78
N PHE A 314 3.14 3.53 -8.05
CA PHE A 314 2.82 4.43 -9.15
C PHE A 314 1.86 3.78 -10.16
N ASP A 315 1.17 2.71 -9.78
CA ASP A 315 0.04 2.12 -10.55
C ASP A 315 -1.32 2.35 -9.87
N SER A 316 -1.33 2.80 -8.60
CA SER A 316 -2.57 3.05 -7.85
C SER A 316 -2.45 4.32 -7.01
N ASP A 317 -3.45 5.19 -7.15
CA ASP A 317 -3.56 6.44 -6.39
C ASP A 317 -3.73 6.21 -4.88
N ASP A 318 -4.30 5.09 -4.44
CA ASP A 318 -4.57 4.87 -3.01
C ASP A 318 -3.29 4.98 -2.15
N TYR A 319 -2.12 4.59 -2.67
CA TYR A 319 -0.87 4.72 -1.93
C TYR A 319 -0.51 6.18 -1.63
N LEU A 320 -0.55 7.06 -2.64
CA LEU A 320 -0.27 8.49 -2.43
C LEU A 320 -1.34 9.12 -1.53
N GLN A 321 -2.60 8.69 -1.67
CA GLN A 321 -3.70 9.25 -0.88
C GLN A 321 -3.60 8.90 0.61
N TYR A 322 -3.31 7.64 0.95
CA TYR A 322 -3.27 7.21 2.35
C TYR A 322 -1.90 7.39 2.99
N HIS A 323 -0.83 6.93 2.34
CA HIS A 323 0.53 7.00 2.87
C HIS A 323 1.12 8.38 2.65
N GLY A 324 1.08 8.88 1.41
CA GLY A 324 1.49 10.24 1.09
C GLY A 324 0.68 11.29 1.87
N GLY A 325 -0.65 11.17 1.89
CA GLY A 325 -1.51 12.07 2.67
C GLY A 325 -1.19 12.10 4.17
N MET A 326 -0.85 10.94 4.76
CA MET A 326 -0.37 10.88 6.15
C MET A 326 0.95 11.64 6.32
N ILE A 327 1.92 11.41 5.42
CA ILE A 327 3.24 12.08 5.45
C ILE A 327 3.07 13.59 5.32
N ALA A 328 2.30 14.06 4.34
CA ALA A 328 2.02 15.48 4.12
C ALA A 328 1.36 16.12 5.34
N THR A 329 0.39 15.43 5.96
CA THR A 329 -0.30 15.93 7.15
C THR A 329 0.65 16.04 8.35
N ILE A 330 1.47 15.02 8.59
CA ILE A 330 2.46 15.06 9.69
C ILE A 330 3.48 16.18 9.43
N ARG A 331 3.95 16.34 8.19
CA ARG A 331 4.87 17.41 7.80
C ARG A 331 4.27 18.80 8.03
N ALA A 332 3.02 19.01 7.63
CA ALA A 332 2.30 20.27 7.87
C ALA A 332 2.10 20.58 9.36
N LEU A 333 1.87 19.57 10.20
CA LEU A 333 1.69 19.74 11.65
C LEU A 333 3.01 20.02 12.39
N ASN A 334 4.11 19.38 11.97
CA ASN A 334 5.37 19.37 12.70
C ASN A 334 6.49 20.21 12.05
N GLY A 335 6.29 20.69 10.83
CA GLY A 335 7.31 21.36 10.01
C GLY A 335 8.44 20.44 9.54
N ARG A 336 8.32 19.12 9.72
CA ARG A 336 9.33 18.13 9.29
C ARG A 336 8.67 16.81 8.88
N ASN A 337 9.28 16.11 7.92
CA ASN A 337 8.82 14.78 7.52
C ASN A 337 8.97 13.75 8.66
N PRO A 338 8.00 12.85 8.85
CA PRO A 338 8.24 11.61 9.58
C PRO A 338 9.20 10.71 8.78
N LYS A 339 9.71 9.65 9.40
CA LYS A 339 10.33 8.57 8.64
C LYS A 339 9.27 7.88 7.78
N SER A 340 9.46 7.88 6.48
CA SER A 340 8.53 7.28 5.52
C SER A 340 9.03 5.89 5.15
N TYR A 341 8.43 4.85 5.73
CA TYR A 341 8.80 3.46 5.47
C TYR A 341 7.73 2.74 4.64
N PHE A 342 8.16 1.68 3.99
CA PHE A 342 7.33 0.85 3.13
C PHE A 342 7.61 -0.62 3.44
N GLY A 343 6.57 -1.35 3.81
CA GLY A 343 6.66 -2.78 4.10
C GLY A 343 6.35 -3.62 2.87
N ASP A 344 7.30 -4.42 2.43
CA ASP A 344 7.12 -5.36 1.34
C ASP A 344 6.82 -6.75 1.91
N ASN A 345 5.55 -7.15 1.86
CA ASN A 345 5.07 -8.46 2.27
C ASN A 345 4.50 -9.27 1.09
N SER A 346 4.91 -8.93 -0.14
CA SER A 346 4.58 -9.68 -1.35
C SER A 346 5.15 -11.10 -1.33
N ASN A 347 6.28 -11.30 -0.65
CA ASN A 347 6.81 -12.62 -0.33
C ASN A 347 6.71 -12.84 1.19
N PRO A 348 5.76 -13.64 1.69
CA PRO A 348 5.56 -13.84 3.13
C PRO A 348 6.74 -14.52 3.83
N GLU A 349 7.63 -15.21 3.11
CA GLU A 349 8.83 -15.83 3.70
C GLU A 349 9.97 -14.82 3.91
N LYS A 350 9.88 -13.64 3.27
CA LYS A 350 10.91 -12.60 3.25
C LYS A 350 10.26 -11.23 3.32
N ALA A 351 9.39 -11.02 4.30
CA ALA A 351 8.82 -9.71 4.54
C ALA A 351 9.93 -8.73 4.97
N GLN A 352 9.96 -7.54 4.38
CA GLN A 352 11.04 -6.57 4.58
C GLN A 352 10.48 -5.15 4.72
N VAL A 353 11.21 -4.29 5.43
CA VAL A 353 10.87 -2.87 5.53
C VAL A 353 12.04 -2.02 5.02
N HIS A 354 11.72 -1.11 4.12
CA HIS A 354 12.68 -0.16 3.56
C HIS A 354 12.08 1.24 3.49
N THR A 355 12.89 2.26 3.18
CA THR A 355 12.37 3.62 2.96
C THR A 355 11.45 3.67 1.76
N LEU A 356 10.44 4.54 1.82
CA LEU A 356 9.60 4.86 0.67
C LEU A 356 10.42 5.34 -0.54
N GLN A 357 11.50 6.12 -0.32
CA GLN A 357 12.42 6.53 -1.39
C GLN A 357 13.03 5.34 -2.14
N HIS A 358 13.42 4.31 -1.39
CA HIS A 358 13.96 3.08 -1.98
C HIS A 358 12.92 2.41 -2.88
N GLU A 359 11.66 2.31 -2.43
CA GLU A 359 10.61 1.70 -3.25
C GLU A 359 10.29 2.55 -4.49
N ALA A 360 10.23 3.88 -4.36
CA ALA A 360 10.07 4.79 -5.50
C ALA A 360 11.18 4.58 -6.54
N HIS A 361 12.44 4.52 -6.11
CA HIS A 361 13.58 4.23 -6.98
C HIS A 361 13.52 2.84 -7.63
N ARG A 362 13.11 1.83 -6.85
CA ARG A 362 12.99 0.46 -7.32
C ARG A 362 11.93 0.38 -8.41
N VAL A 363 10.72 0.86 -8.13
CA VAL A 363 9.57 0.87 -9.04
C VAL A 363 9.87 1.67 -10.30
N PHE A 364 10.49 2.84 -10.14
CA PHE A 364 10.88 3.70 -11.27
C PHE A 364 11.74 2.93 -12.28
N ARG A 365 12.80 2.27 -11.79
CA ARG A 365 13.70 1.50 -12.66
C ARG A 365 13.09 0.18 -13.14
N SER A 366 12.35 -0.52 -12.29
CA SER A 366 11.82 -1.84 -12.63
C SER A 366 10.61 -1.79 -13.55
N ARG A 367 9.87 -0.68 -13.59
CA ARG A 367 8.57 -0.60 -14.26
C ARG A 367 8.35 0.73 -14.99
N VAL A 368 8.47 1.91 -14.34
CA VAL A 368 8.21 3.24 -15.00
C VAL A 368 9.00 3.40 -16.29
N VAL A 369 10.32 3.40 -16.21
CA VAL A 369 11.20 3.62 -17.38
C VAL A 369 11.74 2.31 -17.96
N ASN A 370 11.18 1.16 -17.56
CA ASN A 370 11.66 -0.12 -18.05
C ASN A 370 11.17 -0.36 -19.49
N PRO A 371 12.07 -0.47 -20.49
CA PRO A 371 11.67 -0.67 -21.88
C PRO A 371 10.80 -1.92 -22.09
N LYS A 372 11.00 -2.98 -21.28
CA LYS A 372 10.17 -4.19 -21.39
C LYS A 372 8.72 -3.94 -21.01
N TRP A 373 8.48 -3.09 -20.01
CA TRP A 373 7.13 -2.76 -19.57
C TRP A 373 6.48 -1.79 -20.55
N ILE A 374 7.20 -0.77 -20.99
CA ILE A 374 6.72 0.21 -21.99
C ILE A 374 6.34 -0.51 -23.30
N GLU A 375 7.22 -1.35 -23.85
CA GLU A 375 6.91 -2.15 -25.04
C GLU A 375 5.80 -3.17 -24.80
N SER A 376 5.56 -3.56 -23.53
CA SER A 376 4.41 -4.36 -23.17
C SER A 376 3.12 -3.58 -23.27
N ILE A 377 3.07 -2.41 -22.64
CA ILE A 377 1.85 -1.61 -22.52
C ILE A 377 1.44 -0.99 -23.84
N LYS A 378 2.39 -0.64 -24.72
CA LYS A 378 2.13 -0.18 -26.10
C LYS A 378 1.29 -1.15 -26.93
N ARG A 379 1.34 -2.46 -26.64
CA ARG A 379 0.50 -3.47 -27.33
C ARG A 379 -0.98 -3.39 -26.94
N HIS A 380 -1.34 -2.55 -25.97
CA HIS A 380 -2.70 -2.40 -25.45
C HIS A 380 -3.35 -1.07 -25.84
N GLY A 381 -2.82 -0.37 -26.86
CA GLY A 381 -3.45 0.79 -27.50
C GLY A 381 -3.89 1.86 -26.50
N TYR A 382 -5.15 2.31 -26.61
CA TYR A 382 -5.72 3.37 -25.78
C TYR A 382 -5.52 3.14 -24.27
N LYS A 383 -5.79 1.93 -23.77
CA LYS A 383 -5.64 1.65 -22.32
C LYS A 383 -4.17 1.69 -21.92
N GLY A 384 -3.28 1.25 -22.79
CA GLY A 384 -1.85 1.29 -22.50
C GLY A 384 -1.29 2.71 -22.41
N ALA A 385 -1.77 3.61 -23.27
CA ALA A 385 -1.46 5.03 -23.16
C ALA A 385 -2.02 5.64 -21.85
N LEU A 386 -3.21 5.22 -21.43
CA LEU A 386 -3.80 5.66 -20.15
C LEU A 386 -2.98 5.20 -18.94
N GLU A 387 -2.39 3.99 -18.94
CA GLU A 387 -1.49 3.57 -17.85
C GLU A 387 -0.23 4.43 -17.76
N LEU A 388 0.31 4.87 -18.90
CA LEU A 388 1.47 5.76 -18.93
C LEU A 388 1.12 7.13 -18.33
N ALA A 389 -0.02 7.71 -18.69
CA ALA A 389 -0.50 8.96 -18.11
C ALA A 389 -0.78 8.82 -16.60
N ALA A 390 -1.51 7.77 -16.20
CA ALA A 390 -1.80 7.50 -14.79
C ALA A 390 -0.51 7.33 -13.96
N THR A 391 0.51 6.65 -14.51
CA THR A 391 1.82 6.55 -13.85
C THR A 391 2.41 7.93 -13.53
N VAL A 392 2.34 8.88 -14.47
CA VAL A 392 2.87 10.23 -14.28
C VAL A 392 2.05 11.00 -13.23
N ASP A 393 0.73 10.88 -13.26
CA ASP A 393 -0.15 11.49 -12.24
C ASP A 393 0.13 10.94 -10.84
N TYR A 394 0.31 9.63 -10.70
CA TYR A 394 0.57 9.02 -9.40
C TYR A 394 1.98 9.32 -8.89
N LEU A 395 2.98 9.33 -9.78
CA LEU A 395 4.34 9.78 -9.45
C LEU A 395 4.33 11.23 -8.97
N PHE A 396 3.63 12.12 -9.68
CA PHE A 396 3.46 13.51 -9.26
C PHE A 396 2.74 13.62 -7.91
N GLY A 397 1.63 12.92 -7.72
CA GLY A 397 0.85 13.01 -6.48
C GLY A 397 1.60 12.46 -5.28
N TYR A 398 2.40 11.41 -5.48
CA TYR A 398 3.28 10.90 -4.43
C TYR A 398 4.37 11.89 -4.07
N ASP A 399 4.93 12.59 -5.07
CA ASP A 399 5.94 13.61 -4.80
C ASP A 399 5.35 14.82 -4.07
N ALA A 400 4.17 15.29 -4.49
CA ALA A 400 3.47 16.40 -3.85
C ALA A 400 3.19 16.14 -2.36
N THR A 401 2.95 14.87 -2.02
CA THR A 401 2.57 14.47 -0.66
C THR A 401 3.75 13.99 0.18
N ALA A 402 4.71 13.27 -0.40
CA ALA A 402 5.80 12.62 0.32
C ALA A 402 7.21 13.04 -0.08
N GLN A 403 7.40 13.85 -1.14
CA GLN A 403 8.69 14.32 -1.64
C GLN A 403 9.67 13.17 -1.95
N VAL A 404 9.26 12.29 -2.87
CA VAL A 404 9.94 11.02 -3.16
C VAL A 404 10.51 10.90 -4.56
N VAL A 405 10.30 11.91 -5.40
CA VAL A 405 10.75 11.93 -6.79
C VAL A 405 11.92 12.89 -6.90
N ASP A 406 13.08 12.36 -7.30
CA ASP A 406 14.24 13.20 -7.58
C ASP A 406 14.12 13.83 -8.98
N ASP A 407 14.79 14.96 -9.21
CA ASP A 407 14.82 15.64 -10.51
C ASP A 407 15.19 14.73 -11.70
N TRP A 408 16.13 13.80 -11.50
CA TRP A 408 16.53 12.86 -12.55
C TRP A 408 15.39 11.91 -12.95
N MET A 409 14.44 11.64 -12.06
CA MET A 409 13.26 10.83 -12.34
C MET A 409 12.28 11.61 -13.22
N TYR A 410 12.03 12.88 -12.92
CA TYR A 410 11.22 13.76 -13.79
C TYR A 410 11.84 13.92 -15.17
N GLU A 411 13.14 14.21 -15.25
CA GLU A 411 13.86 14.32 -16.52
C GLU A 411 13.75 13.01 -17.31
N GLN A 412 14.01 11.85 -16.70
CA GLN A 412 13.90 10.57 -17.41
C GLN A 412 12.48 10.25 -17.85
N THR A 413 11.46 10.60 -17.06
CA THR A 413 10.06 10.46 -17.47
C THR A 413 9.74 11.38 -18.64
N ALA A 414 10.20 12.63 -18.64
CA ALA A 414 10.02 13.55 -19.76
C ALA A 414 10.69 13.01 -21.03
N GLN A 415 11.96 12.59 -20.94
CA GLN A 415 12.70 12.02 -22.07
C GLN A 415 12.02 10.76 -22.62
N THR A 416 11.57 9.88 -21.74
CA THR A 416 11.02 8.58 -22.14
C THR A 416 9.58 8.72 -22.63
N TYR A 417 8.70 9.41 -21.91
CA TYR A 417 7.26 9.38 -22.19
C TYR A 417 6.86 10.50 -23.14
N ALA A 418 7.41 11.70 -22.99
CA ALA A 418 6.97 12.85 -23.78
C ALA A 418 7.86 13.09 -25.01
N LEU A 419 9.18 12.97 -24.89
CA LEU A 419 10.13 13.38 -25.93
C LEU A 419 10.57 12.25 -26.87
N ASP A 420 10.42 10.98 -26.49
CA ASP A 420 10.73 9.85 -27.38
C ASP A 420 9.78 9.84 -28.59
N PRO A 421 10.28 10.00 -29.83
CA PRO A 421 9.45 10.02 -31.03
C PRO A 421 8.59 8.76 -31.20
N ALA A 422 9.09 7.60 -30.77
CA ALA A 422 8.36 6.34 -30.91
C ALA A 422 7.15 6.27 -29.96
N LEU A 423 7.24 6.89 -28.79
CA LEU A 423 6.12 7.01 -27.86
C LEU A 423 5.15 8.12 -28.26
N GLN A 424 5.64 9.26 -28.78
CA GLN A 424 4.78 10.29 -29.36
C GLN A 424 3.89 9.72 -30.47
N GLU A 425 4.47 8.97 -31.42
CA GLU A 425 3.70 8.32 -32.49
C GLU A 425 2.65 7.35 -31.91
N PHE A 426 3.02 6.58 -30.89
CA PHE A 426 2.09 5.69 -30.21
C PHE A 426 0.92 6.44 -29.57
N PHE A 427 1.17 7.57 -28.89
CA PHE A 427 0.12 8.40 -28.30
C PHE A 427 -0.78 9.01 -29.37
N GLN A 428 -0.21 9.60 -30.42
CA GLN A 428 -0.99 10.17 -31.53
C GLN A 428 -1.96 9.15 -32.15
N GLN A 429 -1.51 7.90 -32.31
CA GLN A 429 -2.33 6.82 -32.86
C GLN A 429 -3.35 6.25 -31.86
N SER A 430 -2.98 6.14 -30.58
CA SER A 430 -3.76 5.37 -29.60
C SER A 430 -4.61 6.23 -28.68
N ASN A 431 -4.05 7.33 -28.17
CA ASN A 431 -4.68 8.25 -27.21
C ASN A 431 -3.87 9.55 -27.09
N PRO A 432 -4.16 10.59 -27.89
CA PRO A 432 -3.44 11.87 -27.84
C PRO A 432 -3.66 12.64 -26.53
N TRP A 433 -4.83 12.49 -25.89
CA TRP A 433 -5.11 13.11 -24.58
C TRP A 433 -4.13 12.64 -23.49
N ALA A 434 -3.64 11.41 -23.57
CA ALA A 434 -2.63 10.92 -22.63
C ALA A 434 -1.30 11.70 -22.72
N LEU A 435 -0.86 12.06 -23.93
CA LEU A 435 0.37 12.86 -24.10
C LEU A 435 0.17 14.30 -23.60
N GLN A 436 -1.02 14.87 -23.82
CA GLN A 436 -1.40 16.17 -23.25
C GLN A 436 -1.32 16.12 -21.72
N SER A 437 -1.96 15.15 -21.06
CA SER A 437 -1.92 15.02 -19.59
C SER A 437 -0.52 14.80 -19.05
N ILE A 438 0.31 13.97 -19.71
CA ILE A 438 1.72 13.75 -19.31
C ILE A 438 2.51 15.07 -19.37
N THR A 439 2.39 15.80 -20.48
CA THR A 439 3.14 17.05 -20.67
C THR A 439 2.67 18.14 -19.72
N GLU A 440 1.35 18.28 -19.53
CA GLU A 440 0.76 19.18 -18.54
C GLU A 440 1.30 18.90 -17.14
N ARG A 441 1.28 17.63 -16.71
CA ARG A 441 1.70 17.25 -15.36
C ARG A 441 3.18 17.46 -15.11
N LEU A 442 4.04 17.19 -16.11
CA LEU A 442 5.47 17.46 -16.02
C LEU A 442 5.77 18.97 -15.95
N LEU A 443 5.04 19.78 -16.72
CA LEU A 443 5.15 21.24 -16.65
C LEU A 443 4.65 21.78 -15.31
N GLU A 444 3.58 21.21 -14.75
CA GLU A 444 3.08 21.54 -13.42
C GLU A 444 4.13 21.22 -12.34
N ALA A 445 4.79 20.07 -12.41
CA ALA A 445 5.86 19.70 -11.49
C ALA A 445 6.99 20.75 -11.46
N ALA A 446 7.41 21.21 -12.64
CA ALA A 446 8.41 22.27 -12.76
C ALA A 446 7.90 23.62 -12.24
N GLN A 447 6.65 23.99 -12.56
CA GLN A 447 6.05 25.24 -12.08
C GLN A 447 5.92 25.28 -10.55
N ARG A 448 5.64 24.15 -9.92
CA ARG A 448 5.53 24.00 -8.45
C ARG A 448 6.88 23.82 -7.76
N GLY A 449 7.99 23.75 -8.51
CA GLY A 449 9.34 23.53 -7.97
C GLY A 449 9.55 22.12 -7.41
N MET A 450 8.67 21.16 -7.75
CA MET A 450 8.84 19.75 -7.42
C MET A 450 9.92 19.12 -8.29
N TRP A 451 9.88 19.45 -9.59
CA TRP A 451 11.03 19.32 -10.46
C TRP A 451 11.86 20.60 -10.34
N SER A 452 12.93 20.56 -9.56
CA SER A 452 13.64 21.74 -9.06
C SER A 452 14.58 22.35 -10.10
N GLU A 453 15.38 21.52 -10.78
CA GLU A 453 16.37 21.95 -11.78
C GLU A 453 16.11 21.28 -13.14
N PRO A 454 14.96 21.56 -13.80
CA PRO A 454 14.67 21.04 -15.12
C PRO A 454 15.61 21.61 -16.18
N ASP A 455 16.05 20.77 -17.13
CA ASP A 455 16.79 21.25 -18.29
C ASP A 455 15.91 22.20 -19.12
N SER A 456 16.45 23.36 -19.49
CA SER A 456 15.70 24.40 -20.20
C SER A 456 15.23 23.93 -21.58
N GLU A 457 16.03 23.13 -22.27
CA GLU A 457 15.67 22.58 -23.58
C GLU A 457 14.55 21.54 -23.44
N THR A 458 14.59 20.71 -22.39
CA THR A 458 13.50 19.78 -22.06
C THR A 458 12.19 20.52 -21.80
N LEU A 459 12.20 21.60 -21.00
CA LEU A 459 10.98 22.39 -20.75
C LEU A 459 10.42 23.06 -22.01
N GLU A 460 11.29 23.63 -22.85
CA GLU A 460 10.85 24.23 -24.11
C GLU A 460 10.20 23.20 -25.03
N LYS A 461 10.76 21.99 -25.12
CA LYS A 461 10.18 20.88 -25.88
C LYS A 461 8.84 20.42 -25.31
N LEU A 462 8.72 20.28 -23.99
CA LEU A 462 7.45 19.92 -23.35
C LEU A 462 6.34 20.95 -23.66
N ARG A 463 6.65 22.25 -23.59
CA ARG A 463 5.71 23.32 -23.96
C ARG A 463 5.30 23.25 -25.44
N ALA A 464 6.26 23.01 -26.33
CA ALA A 464 5.98 22.86 -27.75
C ALA A 464 5.08 21.65 -28.04
N ILE A 465 5.33 20.50 -27.40
CA ILE A 465 4.50 19.30 -27.53
C ILE A 465 3.10 19.56 -27.01
N TYR A 466 2.97 20.17 -25.83
CA TYR A 466 1.67 20.50 -25.24
C TYR A 466 0.83 21.36 -26.20
N LEU A 467 1.40 22.45 -26.73
CA LEU A 467 0.73 23.33 -27.70
C LEU A 467 0.33 22.58 -28.99
N GLN A 468 1.22 21.75 -29.51
CA GLN A 468 0.93 20.97 -30.71
C GLN A 468 -0.25 20.00 -30.49
N VAL A 469 -0.25 19.28 -29.38
CA VAL A 469 -1.33 18.32 -29.07
C VAL A 469 -2.65 19.05 -28.83
N ASP A 470 -2.62 20.21 -28.17
CA ASP A 470 -3.80 21.04 -27.93
C ASP A 470 -4.45 21.51 -29.24
N GLU A 471 -3.64 22.06 -30.17
CA GLU A 471 -4.10 22.45 -31.52
C GLU A 471 -4.71 21.26 -32.29
N GLU A 472 -4.08 20.07 -32.20
CA GLU A 472 -4.56 18.85 -32.84
C GLU A 472 -5.89 18.35 -32.24
N LEU A 473 -6.12 18.56 -30.94
CA LEU A 473 -7.34 18.14 -30.24
C LEU A 473 -8.49 19.11 -30.48
N GLU A 474 -8.27 20.42 -30.35
CA GLU A 474 -9.30 21.43 -30.65
C GLU A 474 -9.79 21.34 -32.10
N GLY A 475 -8.89 21.01 -33.04
CA GLY A 475 -9.24 20.77 -34.44
C GLY A 475 -10.05 19.51 -34.71
N ARG A 476 -10.14 18.56 -33.76
CA ARG A 476 -10.98 17.34 -33.86
C ARG A 476 -12.39 17.53 -33.32
N ASP A 477 -12.57 18.48 -32.41
CA ASP A 477 -13.88 18.82 -31.82
C ASP A 477 -14.67 19.83 -32.68
N MET A 478 -14.03 20.44 -33.68
CA MET A 478 -14.65 21.20 -34.77
C MET A 478 -15.03 20.32 -35.97
#